data_AF-A0AAX2GWW7-F1
#
_entry.id   AF-A0AAX2GWW7-F1
#
_cell.length_a   1.000
_cell.length_b   1.000
_cell.length_c   1.000
_cell.angle_alpha   90.00
_cell.angle_beta   90.00
_cell.angle_gamma   90.00
#
_symmetry.space_group_name_H-M   'P 1'
#
loop_
_entity.id
_entity.type
_entity.pdbx_description
1 polymer ?
#
loop_
_entity_poly.entity_id
_entity_poly.type
_entity_poly.pdbx_seq_one_letter_code
_entity_poly.pdbx_strand_id
1 'polypeptide(L)' 'MTILHISDTHNLHRYLTNLPEAYALMHSGDVSMTGSAAEVTDFIEWFVALPYAHKIFIGGNHDYCLMGKSVEGV' A
#
# COMPACT_ATOMS: atom_id res chain seq x y z
N MET A 1 -6.65 -17.22 -11.79
CA MET A 1 -6.56 -16.25 -10.68
C MET A 1 -5.68 -15.11 -11.14
N THR A 2 -6.16 -13.87 -11.09
CA THR A 2 -5.42 -12.69 -11.55
C THR A 2 -5.03 -11.84 -10.36
N ILE A 3 -3.76 -11.47 -10.26
CA ILE A 3 -3.22 -10.61 -9.21
C ILE A 3 -2.86 -9.28 -9.87
N LEU A 4 -3.37 -8.17 -9.33
CA LEU A 4 -2.88 -6.85 -9.63
C LEU A 4 -1.73 -6.55 -8.66
N HIS A 5 -0.52 -6.40 -9.20
CA HIS A 5 0.69 -6.16 -8.43
C HIS A 5 1.27 -4.79 -8.79
N ILE A 6 1.47 -3.96 -7.78
CA ILE A 6 2.06 -2.62 -7.86
C ILE A 6 3.15 -2.46 -6.80
N SER A 7 3.99 -1.44 -6.91
CA SER A 7 5.10 -1.17 -5.98
C SER A 7 5.56 0.28 -6.09
N ASP A 8 6.37 0.73 -5.15
CA ASP A 8 7.17 1.96 -5.22
C ASP A 8 6.33 3.19 -5.57
N THR A 9 5.15 3.30 -4.96
CA THR A 9 4.23 4.40 -5.26
C THR A 9 4.74 5.74 -4.74
N HIS A 10 5.56 5.77 -3.68
CA HIS A 10 6.18 6.99 -3.15
C HIS A 10 5.24 8.22 -3.10
N ASN A 11 4.09 8.09 -2.42
CA ASN A 11 3.00 9.07 -2.34
C ASN A 11 2.22 9.35 -3.64
N LEU A 12 2.57 8.72 -4.77
CA LEU A 12 1.91 8.92 -6.07
C LEU A 12 0.79 7.91 -6.33
N HIS A 13 0.33 7.18 -5.32
CA HIS A 13 -0.71 6.15 -5.46
C HIS A 13 -2.02 6.69 -6.07
N ARG A 14 -2.33 7.98 -5.90
CA ARG A 14 -3.52 8.63 -6.51
C ARG A 14 -3.39 8.89 -8.02
N TYR A 15 -2.19 8.79 -8.59
CA TYR A 15 -1.98 8.85 -10.04
C TYR A 15 -2.34 7.53 -10.74
N LEU A 16 -2.44 6.45 -9.97
CA LEU A 16 -2.89 5.15 -10.47
C LEU A 16 -4.40 5.18 -10.71
N THR A 17 -4.77 5.60 -11.91
CA THR A 17 -6.15 5.61 -12.40
C THR A 17 -6.38 4.42 -13.32
N ASN A 18 -7.62 3.92 -13.40
CA ASN A 18 -8.02 2.80 -14.27
C ASN A 18 -7.31 1.47 -13.97
N LEU A 19 -7.17 1.14 -12.68
CA LEU A 19 -6.64 -0.16 -12.26
C LEU A 19 -7.55 -1.31 -12.75
N PRO A 20 -6.99 -2.41 -13.29
CA PRO A 20 -7.79 -3.50 -13.83
C PRO A 20 -8.49 -4.31 -12.73
N GLU A 21 -9.57 -4.99 -13.11
CA GLU A 21 -10.22 -6.01 -12.28
C GLU A 21 -9.24 -7.13 -11.93
N ALA A 22 -9.22 -7.54 -10.66
CA ALA A 22 -8.33 -8.58 -10.16
C ALA A 22 -8.92 -9.30 -8.95
N TYR A 23 -8.47 -10.54 -8.73
CA TYR A 23 -8.84 -11.32 -7.56
C TYR A 23 -8.21 -10.74 -6.28
N ALA A 24 -6.97 -10.26 -6.38
CA ALA A 24 -6.26 -9.65 -5.26
C ALA A 24 -5.40 -8.46 -5.75
N LEU A 25 -5.29 -7.45 -4.90
CA LEU A 25 -4.36 -6.34 -5.03
C LEU A 25 -3.18 -6.54 -4.07
N MET A 26 -1.96 -6.40 -4.60
CA MET A 26 -0.72 -6.50 -3.85
C MET A 26 0.16 -5.26 -4.07
N HIS A 27 0.72 -4.71 -2.99
CA HIS A 27 1.72 -3.64 -3.05
C HIS A 27 3.03 -4.06 -2.36
N SER A 28 4.14 -4.11 -3.09
CA SER A 28 5.41 -4.68 -2.60
C SER A 28 6.34 -3.73 -1.83
N GLY A 29 5.85 -2.55 -1.43
CA GLY A 29 6.53 -1.64 -0.51
C GLY A 29 6.90 -0.30 -1.13
N ASP A 30 7.50 0.58 -0.32
CA ASP A 30 7.84 1.95 -0.66
C ASP A 30 6.60 2.76 -1.05
N VAL A 31 5.61 2.73 -0.15
CA VAL A 31 4.36 3.48 -0.31
C VAL A 31 4.55 4.97 -0.06
N SER A 32 5.53 5.31 0.80
CA SER A 32 5.84 6.65 1.22
C SER A 32 7.10 7.22 0.56
N MET A 33 7.22 8.55 0.53
CA MET A 33 8.45 9.22 0.09
C MET A 33 9.44 9.40 1.25
N THR A 34 8.96 9.89 2.40
CA THR A 34 9.80 10.23 3.56
C THR A 34 9.60 9.33 4.77
N GLY A 35 8.69 8.35 4.70
CA GLY A 35 8.44 7.39 5.78
C GLY A 35 7.62 7.93 6.94
N SER A 36 6.92 9.05 6.76
CA SER A 36 6.09 9.62 7.81
C SER A 36 4.79 8.81 8.01
N ALA A 37 4.30 8.79 9.24
CA ALA A 37 3.03 8.13 9.56
C ALA A 37 1.86 8.72 8.76
N ALA A 38 1.90 10.01 8.45
CA ALA A 38 0.88 10.68 7.64
C ALA A 38 0.85 10.16 6.19
N GLU A 39 2.02 10.02 5.55
CA GLU A 39 2.14 9.48 4.19
C GLU A 39 1.64 8.03 4.11
N VAL A 40 2.06 7.19 5.06
CA VAL A 40 1.62 5.79 5.11
C VAL A 40 0.12 5.68 5.41
N THR A 41 -0.42 6.55 6.27
CA THR A 41 -1.87 6.60 6.55
C THR A 41 -2.66 6.99 5.30
N ASP A 42 -2.22 8.03 4.56
CA ASP A 42 -2.87 8.44 3.30
C ASP A 42 -2.87 7.29 2.27
N PHE A 43 -1.76 6.56 2.14
CA PHE A 43 -1.71 5.36 1.31
C PHE A 43 -2.70 4.28 1.79
N ILE A 44 -2.74 3.97 3.09
CA ILE A 44 -3.62 2.93 3.64
C ILE A 44 -5.08 3.30 3.38
N GLU A 45 -5.48 4.55 3.62
CA GLU A 45 -6.84 5.04 3.37
C GLU A 45 -7.24 4.89 1.90
N TRP A 46 -6.34 5.21 0.97
CA TRP A 46 -6.56 4.96 -0.45
C TRP A 46 -6.65 3.46 -0.77
N PHE A 47 -5.72 2.65 -0.24
CA PHE A 47 -5.58 1.23 -0.56
C PHE A 47 -6.79 0.41 -0.09
N VAL A 48 -7.31 0.68 1.11
CA VAL A 48 -8.48 -0.05 1.66
C VAL A 48 -9.78 0.29 0.93
N ALA A 49 -9.89 1.51 0.39
CA ALA A 49 -11.06 1.99 -0.33
C ALA A 49 -11.22 1.39 -1.73
N LEU A 50 -10.15 0.81 -2.32
CA LEU A 50 -10.22 0.16 -3.63
C LEU A 50 -11.16 -1.06 -3.61
N PRO A 51 -11.87 -1.36 -4.72
CA PRO A 51 -12.92 -2.39 -4.74
C PRO A 51 -12.41 -3.84 -4.84
N TYR A 52 -11.22 -4.14 -4.33
CA TYR A 52 -10.66 -5.50 -4.32
C TYR A 52 -11.04 -6.26 -3.03
N ALA A 53 -11.43 -7.53 -3.16
CA ALA A 53 -11.79 -8.38 -2.01
C ALA A 53 -10.57 -8.71 -1.13
N HIS A 54 -9.40 -8.94 -1.75
CA HIS A 54 -8.16 -9.25 -1.07
C HIS A 54 -7.12 -8.17 -1.35
N LYS A 55 -6.49 -7.67 -0.29
CA LYS A 55 -5.52 -6.57 -0.31
C LYS A 55 -4.36 -6.92 0.59
N ILE A 56 -3.14 -6.90 0.06
CA ILE A 56 -1.92 -7.18 0.82
C ILE A 56 -0.91 -6.09 0.48
N PHE A 57 -0.29 -5.49 1.50
CA PHE A 57 0.90 -4.70 1.30
C PHE A 57 1.95 -5.05 2.34
N ILE A 58 3.20 -4.81 1.99
CA ILE A 58 4.34 -4.86 2.89
C ILE A 58 5.01 -3.48 2.94
N GLY A 59 5.74 -3.20 4.02
CA GLY A 59 6.58 -2.01 4.10
C GLY A 59 7.89 -2.19 3.34
N GLY A 60 8.36 -1.13 2.69
CA GLY A 60 9.68 -1.05 2.07
C GLY A 60 10.67 -0.21 2.90
N ASN A 61 11.84 0.09 2.34
CA ASN A 61 12.88 0.86 3.02
C ASN A 61 12.55 2.35 3.16
N HIS A 62 11.58 2.89 2.43
CA HIS A 62 11.09 4.25 2.61
C HIS A 62 10.02 4.36 3.70
N ASP A 63 9.40 3.26 4.14
CA ASP A 63 8.25 3.28 5.04
C ASP A 63 8.65 3.27 6.53
N TYR A 64 9.50 4.22 6.94
CA TYR A 64 10.16 4.23 8.25
C TYR A 64 9.21 4.10 9.45
N CYS A 65 8.00 4.68 9.39
CA CYS A 65 7.04 4.57 10.49
C CYS A 65 6.55 3.15 10.77
N LEU A 66 6.73 2.22 9.81
CA LEU A 66 6.41 0.80 9.94
C LEU A 66 7.58 -0.01 10.53
N MET A 67 8.81 0.53 10.53
CA MET A 67 9.99 -0.20 11.01
C MET A 67 9.94 -0.43 12.52
N GLY A 68 10.32 -1.64 12.94
CA GLY A 68 10.37 -2.02 14.36
C GLY A 68 9.02 -2.09 15.05
N LYS A 69 7.91 -2.01 14.30
CA LYS A 69 6.56 -2.19 14.82
C LYS A 69 6.22 -3.67 14.81
N SER A 70 5.90 -4.22 15.98
CA SER A 70 5.14 -5.46 16.07
C SER A 70 3.69 -5.18 15.70
N VAL A 71 3.01 -6.19 15.14
CA VAL A 71 1.55 -6.14 15.02
C VAL A 71 0.98 -6.18 16.44
N GLU A 72 0.56 -5.03 16.97
CA GLU A 72 -0.17 -4.96 18.23
C GLU A 72 -1.67 -5.01 17.92
N GLY A 73 -2.36 -6.02 18.47
CA GLY A 73 -3.83 -6.07 18.51
C GLY A 73 -4.52 -6.57 17.24
N VAL A 74 -4.19 -7.79 16.79
CA VAL A 74 -5.16 -8.59 16.00
C VAL A 74 -6.31 -9.03 16.89
#